data_AF-A0A7C9HQK6-F1
#
_entry.id   AF-A0A7C9HQK6-F1
#
_cell.length_a   1.000
_cell.length_b   1.000
_cell.length_c   1.000
_cell.angle_alpha   90.00
_cell.angle_beta   90.00
_cell.angle_gamma   90.00
#
_symmetry.space_group_name_H-M   'P 1'
#
loop_
_entity.id
_entity.type
_entity.pdbx_description
1 polymer ?
#
loop_
_entity_poly.entity_id
_entity_poly.type
_entity_poly.pdbx_seq_one_letter_code
_entity_poly.pdbx_strand_id
1 'polypeptide(L)'
;MQGVLYAVRGEEADARRVLDDARVADPGHYRALTNLGNLDMEAGRFAEAEAIYREVLRIDPEYDGGHHNLGVALRRQGRVAEGVKSIRQGQRLAMKRSKDDTDAEMKERFATNPVMKNMRWVVLGVLALIIFLALRGGG
;
A
#
# COMPACT_ATOMS: atom_id res chain seq x y z
N MET A 1 2.58 13.21 40.88
CA MET A 1 2.37 13.00 39.43
C MET A 1 3.66 12.80 38.61
N GLN A 2 4.85 12.61 39.21
CA GLN A 2 6.10 12.41 38.44
C GLN A 2 6.38 10.95 38.04
N GLY A 3 5.87 9.95 38.78
CA GLY A 3 6.15 8.53 38.49
C GLY A 3 5.60 8.01 37.16
N VAL A 4 4.40 8.47 36.74
CA VAL A 4 3.80 8.07 35.46
C VAL A 4 4.58 8.65 34.27
N LEU A 5 5.09 9.88 34.39
CA LEU A 5 5.89 10.50 33.32
C LEU A 5 7.23 9.79 33.12
N TYR A 6 7.88 9.35 34.21
CA TYR A 6 9.11 8.54 34.12
C TYR A 6 8.85 7.13 33.60
N ALA A 7 7.74 6.49 34.00
CA ALA A 7 7.35 5.17 33.51
C ALA A 7 7.10 5.18 31.99
N VAL A 8 6.29 6.14 31.51
CA VAL A 8 6.01 6.30 30.06
C VAL A 8 7.29 6.56 29.27
N ARG A 9 8.21 7.37 29.82
CA ARG A 9 9.49 7.67 29.15
C ARG A 9 10.45 6.47 29.14
N GLY A 10 10.39 5.61 30.15
CA GLY A 10 11.13 4.34 30.18
C GLY A 10 10.60 3.35 29.16
N GLU A 11 9.27 3.19 29.09
CA GLU A 11 8.59 2.33 28.11
C GLU A 11 8.87 2.76 26.66
N GLU A 12 8.91 4.07 26.40
CA GLU A 12 9.25 4.62 25.09
C GLU A 12 10.68 4.28 24.65
N ALA A 13 11.66 4.39 25.56
CA ALA A 13 13.06 4.09 25.29
C ALA A 13 13.27 2.59 25.03
N ASP A 14 12.62 1.74 25.82
CA ASP A 14 12.66 0.29 25.63
C ASP A 14 12.01 -0.12 24.31
N ALA A 15 10.84 0.43 24.00
CA ALA A 15 10.14 0.18 22.73
C ALA A 15 10.97 0.61 21.52
N ARG A 16 11.60 1.79 21.60
CA ARG A 16 12.51 2.28 20.56
C ARG A 16 13.69 1.35 20.34
N ARG A 17 14.30 0.84 21.42
CA ARG A 17 15.43 -0.10 21.34
C ARG A 17 15.04 -1.40 20.65
N VAL A 18 13.89 -1.97 21.00
CA VAL A 18 13.36 -3.20 20.38
C VAL A 18 13.12 -3.00 18.87
N LEU A 19 12.57 -1.85 18.48
CA LEU A 19 12.31 -1.55 17.07
C LEU A 19 13.61 -1.27 16.30
N ASP A 20 14.61 -0.66 16.92
CA ASP A 20 15.94 -0.50 16.33
C ASP A 20 16.64 -1.85 16.11
N ASP A 21 16.59 -2.75 17.10
CA ASP A 21 17.11 -4.12 16.96
C ASP A 21 16.39 -4.87 15.82
N ALA A 22 15.06 -4.75 15.75
CA ALA A 22 14.26 -5.35 14.67
C ALA A 22 14.61 -4.76 13.28
N ARG A 23 14.85 -3.45 13.20
CA ARG A 23 15.30 -2.76 11.97
C ARG A 23 16.67 -3.24 11.52
N VAL A 24 17.59 -3.48 12.44
CA VAL A 24 18.93 -4.01 12.12
C VAL A 24 18.85 -5.47 11.66
N ALA A 25 17.97 -6.27 12.27
CA ALA A 25 17.78 -7.67 11.92
C ALA A 25 17.11 -7.85 10.54
N ASP A 26 16.21 -6.95 10.15
CA ASP A 26 15.59 -6.95 8.81
C ASP A 26 15.50 -5.51 8.23
N PRO A 27 16.56 -5.06 7.53
CA PRO A 27 16.62 -3.72 6.92
C PRO A 27 15.59 -3.50 5.81
N GLY A 28 14.96 -4.57 5.28
CA GLY A 28 13.90 -4.49 4.30
C GLY A 28 12.51 -4.32 4.92
N HIS A 29 12.38 -4.46 6.25
CA HIS A 29 11.09 -4.45 6.91
C HIS A 29 10.63 -3.04 7.29
N TYR A 30 9.98 -2.37 6.35
CA TYR A 30 9.44 -1.03 6.55
C TYR A 30 8.40 -0.92 7.68
N ARG A 31 7.82 -2.03 8.17
CA ARG A 31 6.86 -2.03 9.29
C ARG A 31 7.51 -1.69 10.63
N ALA A 32 8.70 -2.22 10.93
CA ALA A 32 9.42 -1.88 12.15
C ALA A 32 9.83 -0.39 12.16
N LEU A 33 10.31 0.09 11.01
CA LEU A 33 10.55 1.52 10.77
C LEU A 33 9.29 2.36 10.96
N THR A 34 8.14 1.92 10.41
CA THR A 34 6.87 2.65 10.57
C THR A 34 6.48 2.78 12.05
N ASN A 35 6.64 1.72 12.84
CA ASN A 35 6.38 1.75 14.27
C ASN A 35 7.35 2.69 15.01
N LEU A 36 8.62 2.73 14.62
CA LEU A 36 9.61 3.65 15.18
C LEU A 36 9.22 5.11 14.90
N GLY A 37 8.81 5.40 13.66
CA GLY A 37 8.30 6.72 13.29
C GLY A 37 7.05 7.09 14.09
N ASN A 38 6.17 6.14 14.38
CA ASN A 38 4.98 6.38 15.22
C ASN A 38 5.35 6.71 16.66
N LEU A 39 6.34 6.03 17.26
CA LEU A 39 6.85 6.40 18.59
C LEU A 39 7.40 7.84 18.60
N ASP A 40 8.14 8.23 17.57
CA ASP A 40 8.64 9.60 17.43
C ASP A 40 7.48 10.60 17.24
N MET A 41 6.41 10.24 16.54
CA MET A 41 5.18 11.05 16.45
C MET A 41 4.50 11.24 17.80
N GLU A 42 4.35 10.18 18.59
CA GLU A 42 3.72 10.21 19.92
C GLU A 42 4.53 11.07 20.90
N ALA A 43 5.85 11.03 20.80
CA ALA A 43 6.76 11.83 21.60
C ALA A 43 6.91 13.29 21.12
N GLY A 44 6.23 13.68 20.03
CA GLY A 44 6.31 15.03 19.45
C GLY A 44 7.58 15.31 18.64
N ARG A 45 8.41 14.29 18.38
CA ARG A 45 9.63 14.32 17.57
C ARG A 45 9.30 14.20 16.08
N PHE A 46 8.61 15.22 15.57
CA PHE A 46 8.03 15.16 14.22
C PHE A 46 9.08 15.18 13.09
N ALA A 47 10.28 15.71 13.33
CA ALA A 47 11.35 15.76 12.32
C ALA A 47 12.01 14.38 12.17
N GLU A 48 12.21 13.70 13.29
CA GLU A 48 12.73 12.33 13.37
C GLU A 48 11.73 11.35 12.73
N ALA A 49 10.44 11.50 13.04
CA ALA A 49 9.38 10.74 12.39
C ALA A 49 9.35 10.95 10.87
N GLU A 50 9.50 12.21 10.40
CA GLU A 50 9.61 12.48 8.96
C GLU A 50 10.78 11.74 8.31
N ALA A 51 11.97 11.78 8.92
CA ALA A 51 13.15 11.11 8.39
C ALA A 51 12.91 9.60 8.23
N ILE A 52 12.29 8.99 9.25
CA ILE A 52 11.94 7.56 9.25
C ILE A 52 10.88 7.26 8.18
N TYR A 53 9.81 8.05 8.05
CA TYR A 53 8.80 7.79 7.02
C TYR A 53 9.34 7.99 5.61
N ARG A 54 10.31 8.89 5.40
CA ARG A 54 11.03 8.98 4.12
C ARG A 54 11.88 7.74 3.84
N GLU A 55 12.47 7.14 4.86
CA GLU A 55 13.20 5.87 4.72
C GLU A 55 12.24 4.71 4.40
N VAL A 56 11.10 4.63 5.08
CA VAL A 56 10.00 3.69 4.75
C VAL A 56 9.65 3.79 3.26
N LEU A 57 9.45 5.01 2.76
CA LEU A 57 9.09 5.26 1.37
C LEU A 57 10.26 5.07 0.37
N ARG A 58 11.51 5.02 0.85
CA ARG A 58 12.66 4.62 0.03
C ARG A 58 12.68 3.10 -0.16
N ILE A 59 12.23 2.35 0.84
CA ILE A 59 12.12 0.88 0.80
C ILE A 59 10.90 0.47 -0.03
N ASP A 60 9.74 1.05 0.25
CA ASP A 60 8.51 0.83 -0.51
C ASP A 60 7.86 2.18 -0.90
N PRO A 61 8.13 2.67 -2.13
CA PRO A 61 7.55 3.91 -2.63
C PRO A 61 6.03 3.89 -2.83
N GLU A 62 5.42 2.70 -2.95
CA GLU A 62 3.98 2.52 -3.16
C GLU A 62 3.22 2.26 -1.86
N TYR A 63 3.91 2.23 -0.72
CA TYR A 63 3.27 2.08 0.58
C TYR A 63 2.41 3.31 0.93
N ASP A 64 1.10 3.17 0.74
CA ASP A 64 0.08 4.17 1.03
C ASP A 64 0.12 4.68 2.48
N GLY A 65 0.34 3.77 3.43
CA GLY A 65 0.49 4.11 4.85
C GLY A 65 1.69 5.02 5.13
N GLY A 66 2.82 4.82 4.45
CA GLY A 66 4.02 5.65 4.59
C GLY A 66 3.79 7.09 4.14
N HIS A 67 3.10 7.27 3.01
CA HIS A 67 2.74 8.60 2.49
C HIS A 67 1.75 9.33 3.40
N HIS A 68 0.80 8.60 3.99
CA HIS A 68 -0.12 9.16 4.99
C HIS A 68 0.63 9.66 6.22
N ASN A 69 1.47 8.81 6.82
CA ASN A 69 2.22 9.12 8.03
C ASN A 69 3.21 10.28 7.84
N LEU A 70 3.95 10.29 6.72
CA LEU A 70 4.79 11.41 6.33
C LEU A 70 3.98 12.71 6.24
N GLY A 71 2.79 12.66 5.65
CA GLY A 71 1.95 13.84 5.51
C GLY A 71 1.42 14.37 6.84
N VAL A 72 1.14 13.49 7.80
CA VAL A 72 0.77 13.89 9.17
C VAL A 72 1.97 14.54 9.88
N ALA A 73 3.17 13.95 9.80
CA ALA A 73 4.39 14.50 10.38
C ALA A 73 4.70 15.91 9.85
N LEU A 74 4.64 16.09 8.52
CA LEU A 74 4.84 17.39 7.85
C LEU A 74 3.84 18.44 8.32
N ARG A 75 2.56 18.07 8.46
CA ARG A 75 1.53 18.99 8.98
C ARG A 75 1.80 19.41 10.42
N ARG A 76 2.27 18.50 11.28
CA ARG A 76 2.64 18.79 12.66
C ARG A 76 3.83 19.75 12.76
N GLN A 77 4.72 19.75 11.78
CA GLN A 77 5.80 20.73 11.62
C GLN A 77 5.36 22.06 10.97
N GLY A 78 4.08 22.24 10.63
CA GLY A 78 3.58 23.44 9.94
C GLY A 78 3.78 23.44 8.42
N ARG A 79 4.39 22.39 7.84
CA ARG A 79 4.60 22.21 6.39
C ARG A 79 3.35 21.66 5.71
N VAL A 80 2.25 22.39 5.82
CA VAL A 80 0.89 21.92 5.46
C VAL A 80 0.78 21.54 3.98
N ALA A 81 1.35 22.34 3.07
CA ALA A 81 1.24 22.09 1.63
C ALA A 81 1.92 20.76 1.23
N GLU A 82 3.12 20.50 1.75
CA GLU A 82 3.83 19.25 1.52
C GLU A 82 3.10 18.06 2.14
N GLY A 83 2.57 18.24 3.36
CA GLY A 83 1.79 17.20 4.02
C GLY A 83 0.53 16.81 3.26
N VAL A 84 -0.20 17.79 2.71
CA VAL A 84 -1.37 17.53 1.85
C VAL A 84 -0.97 16.81 0.57
N LYS A 85 0.15 17.18 -0.04
CA LYS A 85 0.68 16.48 -1.24
C LYS A 85 0.97 15.02 -0.93
N SER A 86 1.61 14.74 0.20
CA SER A 86 1.93 13.38 0.65
C SER A 86 0.66 12.55 0.91
N ILE A 87 -0.31 13.09 1.66
CA ILE A 87 -1.58 12.40 1.93
C ILE A 87 -2.32 12.08 0.63
N ARG A 88 -2.38 13.02 -0.32
CA ARG A 88 -3.02 12.78 -1.62
C ARG A 88 -2.33 11.67 -2.40
N GLN A 89 -1.00 11.57 -2.31
CA GLN A 89 -0.27 10.48 -2.94
C GLN A 89 -0.65 9.12 -2.32
N GLY A 90 -0.68 9.04 -0.98
CA GLY A 90 -1.13 7.82 -0.29
C GLY A 90 -2.55 7.42 -0.68
N GLN A 91 -3.48 8.36 -0.77
CA GLN A 91 -4.85 8.11 -1.22
C GLN A 91 -4.92 7.56 -2.66
N ARG A 92 -4.12 8.11 -3.57
CA ARG A 92 -4.06 7.60 -4.96
C ARG A 92 -3.53 6.18 -5.02
N LEU A 93 -2.50 5.87 -4.24
CA LEU A 93 -1.92 4.53 -4.17
C LEU A 93 -2.91 3.52 -3.58
N ALA A 94 -3.64 3.89 -2.52
CA ALA A 94 -4.69 3.06 -1.95
C ALA A 94 -5.81 2.76 -2.97
N MET A 95 -6.23 3.75 -3.76
CA MET A 95 -7.22 3.56 -4.82
C MET A 95 -6.69 2.65 -5.94
N LYS A 96 -5.43 2.84 -6.35
CA LYS A 96 -4.78 2.00 -7.35
C LYS A 96 -4.74 0.54 -6.87
N ARG A 97 -4.26 0.28 -5.66
CA ARG A 97 -4.21 -1.07 -5.08
C ARG A 97 -5.59 -1.73 -5.04
N SER A 98 -6.61 -1.02 -4.54
CA SER A 98 -7.97 -1.55 -4.49
C SER A 98 -8.52 -1.90 -5.88
N LYS A 99 -8.20 -1.10 -6.90
CA LYS A 99 -8.59 -1.42 -8.28
C LYS A 99 -7.83 -2.64 -8.80
N ASP A 100 -6.52 -2.70 -8.61
CA ASP A 100 -5.69 -3.82 -9.05
C ASP A 100 -6.15 -5.14 -8.40
N ASP A 101 -6.49 -5.11 -7.11
CA ASP A 101 -7.05 -6.26 -6.38
C ASP A 101 -8.41 -6.69 -6.97
N THR A 102 -9.28 -5.72 -7.27
CA THR A 102 -10.59 -5.99 -7.89
C THR A 102 -10.44 -6.59 -9.29
N ASP A 103 -9.54 -6.04 -10.10
CA ASP A 103 -9.26 -6.52 -11.45
C ASP A 103 -8.66 -7.94 -11.44
N ALA A 104 -7.78 -8.22 -10.46
CA ALA A 104 -7.23 -9.56 -10.24
C ALA A 104 -8.32 -10.56 -9.82
N GLU A 105 -9.16 -10.23 -8.84
CA GLU A 105 -10.28 -11.07 -8.41
C GLU A 105 -11.26 -11.34 -9.56
N MET A 106 -11.61 -10.31 -10.35
CA MET A 106 -12.48 -10.48 -11.51
C MET A 106 -11.85 -11.44 -12.52
N LYS A 107 -10.57 -11.27 -12.85
CA LYS A 107 -9.86 -12.13 -13.79
C LYS A 107 -9.81 -13.58 -13.31
N GLU A 108 -9.57 -13.81 -12.02
CA GLU A 108 -9.58 -15.13 -11.42
C GLU A 108 -10.96 -15.78 -11.46
N ARG A 109 -12.02 -15.04 -11.12
CA ARG A 109 -13.41 -15.51 -11.23
C ARG A 109 -13.76 -15.88 -12.67
N PHE A 110 -13.33 -15.08 -13.66
CA PHE A 110 -13.55 -15.41 -15.06
C PHE A 110 -12.76 -16.64 -15.52
N ALA A 111 -11.52 -16.79 -15.06
CA ALA A 111 -10.67 -17.93 -15.40
C ALA A 111 -11.20 -19.26 -14.84
N THR A 112 -11.81 -19.20 -13.66
CA THR A 112 -12.35 -20.38 -12.95
C THR A 112 -13.80 -20.69 -13.31
N ASN A 113 -14.51 -19.79 -14.00
CA ASN A 113 -15.92 -19.98 -14.35
C ASN A 113 -16.11 -20.98 -15.54
N PRO A 114 -16.75 -22.15 -15.31
CA PRO A 114 -16.96 -23.15 -16.36
C PRO A 114 -17.92 -22.67 -17.46
N VAL A 115 -18.92 -21.86 -17.12
CA VAL A 115 -19.89 -21.33 -18.09
C VAL A 115 -19.19 -20.41 -19.09
N MET A 116 -18.29 -19.55 -18.63
CA MET A 116 -17.49 -18.67 -19.49
C MET A 116 -16.54 -19.45 -20.40
N LYS A 117 -15.94 -20.54 -19.90
CA LYS A 117 -15.08 -21.42 -20.71
C LYS A 117 -15.88 -22.09 -21.83
N ASN A 118 -17.10 -22.55 -21.54
CA ASN A 118 -17.99 -23.14 -22.54
C ASN A 118 -18.48 -22.09 -23.54
N MET A 119 -18.82 -20.88 -23.06
CA MET A 119 -19.24 -19.75 -23.91
C MET A 119 -18.18 -19.38 -24.96
N ARG A 120 -16.89 -19.41 -24.60
CA ARG A 120 -15.79 -19.14 -25.55
C ARG A 120 -15.78 -20.13 -26.72
N TRP A 121 -16.01 -21.42 -26.45
CA TRP A 121 -16.11 -22.43 -27.51
C TRP A 121 -17.36 -22.27 -28.36
N VAL A 122 -18.48 -21.88 -27.75
CA VAL A 122 -19.71 -21.55 -28.49
C VAL A 122 -19.49 -20.37 -29.44
N VAL A 123 -18.89 -19.28 -28.97
CA VAL A 123 -18.59 -18.10 -29.81
C VAL A 123 -17.64 -18.44 -30.96
N LEU A 124 -16.57 -19.20 -30.68
CA LEU A 124 -15.64 -19.66 -31.72
C LEU A 124 -16.34 -20.56 -32.75
N GLY A 125 -17.23 -21.45 -32.29
CA GLY A 125 -18.03 -22.31 -33.16
C GLY A 125 -18.97 -21.51 -34.07
N VAL A 126 -19.65 -20.50 -33.53
CA VAL A 126 -20.53 -19.61 -34.31
C VAL A 126 -19.73 -18.80 -35.34
N LEU A 127 -18.58 -18.25 -34.95
CA LEU A 127 -17.70 -17.52 -35.88
C LEU A 127 -17.20 -18.41 -37.02
N ALA A 128 -16.76 -19.63 -36.70
CA ALA A 128 -16.32 -20.59 -37.71
C ALA A 128 -17.46 -20.97 -38.67
N LEU A 129 -18.69 -21.13 -38.17
CA LEU A 129 -19.87 -21.41 -38.98
C LEU A 129 -20.19 -20.23 -39.92
N ILE A 130 -20.14 -19.00 -39.43
CA ILE A 130 -20.37 -17.79 -40.25
C ILE A 130 -19.34 -17.70 -41.38
N ILE A 131 -18.06 -17.91 -41.08
CA ILE A 131 -16.98 -17.89 -42.07
C ILE A 131 -17.19 -19.00 -43.11
N PHE A 132 -17.54 -20.20 -42.67
CA PHE A 132 -17.82 -21.33 -43.56
C PHE A 132 -18.97 -21.05 -44.53
N LEU A 133 -20.07 -20.48 -44.04
CA LEU A 133 -21.23 -20.13 -44.87
C LEU A 133 -20.90 -19.01 -45.86
N ALA A 134 -20.11 -18.02 -45.46
CA ALA A 134 -19.67 -16.94 -46.35
C ALA A 134 -18.77 -17.44 -47.49
N LEU A 135 -17.84 -18.37 -47.21
CA LEU A 135 -16.97 -18.95 -48.22
C LEU A 135 -17.72 -19.87 -49.20
N ARG A 136 -18.79 -20.53 -48.75
CA ARG A 136 -19.60 -21.44 -49.58
C ARG A 136 -20.67 -20.72 -50.41
N GLY A 137 -21.15 -19.56 -49.95
CA GLY A 137 -22.15 -18.74 -50.64
C GLY A 137 -21.59 -17.77 -51.68
N GLY A 138 -20.26 -17.65 -51.79
CA GLY A 138 -19.58 -16.76 -52.73
C GLY A 138 -18.99 -17.44 -53.97
N GLY A 139 -19.38 -18.68 -54.28
CA GLY A 139 -18.92 -19.47 -55.42
C GLY A 139 -20.02 -19.75 -56.45
#